data_AF-A0A7C6YMB4-F1
#
_entry.id   AF-A0A7C6YMB4-F1
#
_cell.length_a   1.000
_cell.length_b   1.000
_cell.length_c   1.000
_cell.angle_alpha   90.00
_cell.angle_beta   90.00
_cell.angle_gamma   90.00
#
_symmetry.space_group_name_H-M   'P 1'
#
loop_
_entity.id
_entity.type
_entity.pdbx_description
1 polymer ?
#
loop_
_entity_poly.entity_id
_entity_poly.type
_entity_poly.pdbx_seq_one_letter_code
_entity_poly.pdbx_strand_id
1 'polypeptide(L)'
;MVEIASQKPDDAITSQMPHPQKSHTFGHCQKIVKGQWWRVFGYSLVLGLLGMVAILLVVSPFFFMPEMRILEILSDTLCDITGALFLCMGVVFFLNNDYLTGTNEQTLAEDPPQAAETPAPEAHSSKKTERSLWMLSIVVVLGLAATLTAVLRTGRDIPAPDVSDLVVERHDIPAADNAYTYFLSATNDLYWPTNSTLVADYLDGETVDPEALATFLSNNENAMALVRRGTECQRCITPEFTDFDMTSPYLGPWINMSRLLAAKTAHDRLAGSYTSATDTCITHLKFADLIQGDAEGIIHYLVGIAALDLSLAQARELAQAPGMPLPELKKLSDTLASLRPLTIGFIRAAKVEYKVTANTIDNFGKEGLSMDDLAGISGDESLLPQGKPIPGFLFQPNRTKLTFANLYRQMISNAPLSYAEMTLYDAEQALRLDENRWRAFARPNAIGRLLYALLMPAFEKPLERKCRMECNIAATRLLVGIHSYRISTGQLPENFEALVPDFLDTIPTDPYDGQPFRYNPEKCILYSVGKDGKDSGGSTVLLAGEETAPIHQKRWNMEDAVFKIDQEAEQESENTPRQPPHSPLSPNQNQALKISTQLL
;
A
#
# COMPACT_ATOMS: atom_id res chain seq x y z
N MET A 1 -43.08 39.59 -38.59
CA MET A 1 -43.65 40.70 -39.39
C MET A 1 -44.83 41.26 -38.63
N VAL A 2 -44.79 42.58 -38.38
CA VAL A 2 -45.94 43.48 -38.29
C VAL A 2 -46.81 43.38 -37.02
N GLU A 3 -46.36 44.14 -36.02
CA GLU A 3 -47.07 45.29 -35.42
C GLU A 3 -48.49 45.59 -35.94
N ILE A 4 -49.45 45.85 -35.06
CA ILE A 4 -50.18 47.13 -34.98
C ILE A 4 -51.36 46.99 -34.02
N ALA A 5 -51.36 47.88 -33.05
CA ALA A 5 -52.41 48.21 -32.11
C ALA A 5 -53.72 48.64 -32.77
N SER A 6 -54.85 48.47 -32.09
CA SER A 6 -55.85 49.53 -32.04
C SER A 6 -56.88 49.36 -30.91
N GLN A 7 -56.91 50.37 -30.04
CA GLN A 7 -58.08 51.03 -29.46
C GLN A 7 -59.03 50.30 -28.48
N LYS A 8 -58.91 50.76 -27.22
CA LYS A 8 -59.98 51.01 -26.22
C LYS A 8 -61.15 51.81 -26.84
N PRO A 9 -62.41 51.75 -26.31
CA PRO A 9 -62.75 52.30 -24.97
C PRO A 9 -63.84 51.47 -24.21
N ASP A 10 -63.72 51.31 -22.89
CA ASP A 10 -64.41 52.03 -21.81
C ASP A 10 -65.71 51.37 -21.30
N ASP A 11 -65.80 51.50 -19.98
CA ASP A 11 -66.97 51.53 -19.10
C ASP A 11 -67.68 50.26 -18.62
N ALA A 12 -67.56 50.14 -17.30
CA ALA A 12 -68.62 49.87 -16.33
C ALA A 12 -68.75 48.46 -15.75
N ILE A 13 -68.22 48.36 -14.52
CA ILE A 13 -68.88 47.85 -13.32
C ILE A 13 -68.72 46.35 -12.97
N THR A 14 -67.95 46.16 -11.89
CA THR A 14 -67.96 45.09 -10.86
C THR A 14 -67.62 43.64 -11.23
N SER A 15 -66.46 43.17 -10.77
CA SER A 15 -66.39 42.40 -9.52
C SER A 15 -64.95 42.33 -9.02
N GLN A 16 -64.77 42.51 -7.71
CA GLN A 16 -63.48 42.46 -7.02
C GLN A 16 -63.08 41.01 -6.75
N MET A 17 -61.89 40.61 -7.20
CA MET A 17 -61.05 39.62 -6.51
C MET A 17 -59.72 40.30 -6.17
N PRO A 18 -59.24 40.29 -4.91
CA PRO A 18 -57.95 40.90 -4.57
C PRO A 18 -56.78 39.95 -4.89
N HIS A 19 -55.79 40.51 -5.58
CA HIS A 19 -54.42 39.99 -5.72
C HIS A 19 -53.67 39.95 -4.37
N PRO A 20 -52.56 39.18 -4.27
CA PRO A 20 -52.04 38.69 -2.98
C PRO A 20 -51.41 39.81 -2.15
N GLN A 21 -51.76 39.83 -0.86
CA GLN A 21 -51.07 40.62 0.15
C GLN A 21 -49.57 40.28 0.14
N LYS A 22 -48.73 41.25 -0.23
CA LYS A 22 -47.32 41.27 0.19
C LYS A 22 -47.32 41.15 1.71
N SER A 23 -46.85 40.01 2.20
CA SER A 23 -46.88 39.59 3.60
C SER A 23 -46.37 40.69 4.54
N HIS A 24 -47.20 41.05 5.52
CA HIS A 24 -46.92 42.01 6.58
C HIS A 24 -45.58 41.82 7.32
N THR A 25 -44.99 40.62 7.27
CA THR A 25 -43.71 40.25 7.89
C THR A 25 -42.51 41.02 7.32
N PHE A 26 -42.44 41.24 6.00
CA PHE A 26 -41.28 41.92 5.40
C PHE A 26 -41.20 43.40 5.79
N GLY A 27 -42.36 44.07 5.89
CA GLY A 27 -42.46 45.46 6.33
C GLY A 27 -42.15 45.67 7.82
N HIS A 28 -42.41 44.66 8.66
CA HIS A 28 -42.09 44.72 10.09
C HIS A 28 -40.58 44.58 10.35
N CYS A 29 -39.92 43.63 9.67
CA CYS A 29 -38.45 43.50 9.72
C CYS A 29 -37.75 44.76 9.20
N GLN A 30 -38.30 45.42 8.18
CA GLN A 30 -37.73 46.66 7.63
C GLN A 30 -37.89 47.86 8.57
N LYS A 31 -38.87 47.84 9.49
CA LYS A 31 -39.05 48.86 10.54
C LYS A 31 -38.08 48.67 11.71
N ILE A 32 -37.86 47.42 12.16
CA ILE A 32 -36.97 47.10 13.29
C ILE A 32 -35.50 47.51 13.02
N VAL A 33 -35.05 47.50 11.76
CA VAL A 33 -33.64 47.75 11.41
C VAL A 33 -33.38 49.18 10.91
N LYS A 34 -34.42 50.00 10.72
CA LYS A 34 -34.27 51.36 10.17
C LYS A 34 -33.40 52.24 11.08
N GLY A 35 -32.18 52.54 10.62
CA GLY A 35 -31.21 53.41 11.30
C GLY A 35 -30.19 52.72 12.22
N GLN A 36 -30.31 51.41 12.46
CA GLN A 36 -29.44 50.67 13.38
C GLN A 36 -28.72 49.46 12.75
N TRP A 37 -28.68 49.41 11.41
CA TRP A 37 -28.22 48.26 10.62
C TRP A 37 -26.84 47.71 11.06
N TRP A 38 -25.85 48.59 11.23
CA TRP A 38 -24.49 48.19 11.64
C TRP A 38 -24.42 47.65 13.08
N ARG A 39 -25.30 48.08 13.98
CA ARG A 39 -25.34 47.58 15.36
C ARG A 39 -25.97 46.20 15.42
N VAL A 40 -27.11 46.01 14.74
CA VAL A 40 -27.79 44.70 14.64
C VAL A 40 -26.89 43.68 13.96
N PHE A 41 -26.20 44.09 12.89
CA PHE A 41 -25.17 43.28 12.24
C PHE A 41 -24.02 42.96 13.20
N GLY A 42 -23.51 43.94 13.94
CA GLY A 42 -22.45 43.75 14.93
C GLY A 42 -22.83 42.75 16.03
N TYR A 43 -24.03 42.85 16.61
CA TYR A 43 -24.50 41.89 17.61
C TYR A 43 -24.72 40.49 17.05
N SER A 44 -25.25 40.38 15.83
CA SER A 44 -25.42 39.08 15.16
C SER A 44 -24.08 38.44 14.84
N LEU A 45 -23.10 39.23 14.43
CA LEU A 45 -21.73 38.77 14.19
C LEU A 45 -21.08 38.29 15.49
N VAL A 46 -21.22 39.04 16.59
CA VAL A 46 -20.68 38.65 17.90
C VAL A 46 -21.37 37.39 18.45
N LEU A 47 -22.70 37.29 18.38
CA LEU A 47 -23.44 36.10 18.79
C LEU A 47 -23.09 34.88 17.91
N GLY A 48 -22.92 35.08 16.61
CA GLY A 48 -22.47 34.03 15.68
C GLY A 48 -21.06 33.56 15.99
N LEU A 49 -20.12 34.47 16.25
CA LEU A 49 -18.75 34.14 16.66
C LEU A 49 -18.72 33.42 18.02
N LEU A 50 -19.51 33.88 18.99
CA LEU A 50 -19.64 33.21 20.29
C LEU A 50 -20.23 31.81 20.17
N GLY A 51 -21.24 31.64 19.30
CA GLY A 51 -21.80 30.32 18.98
C GLY A 51 -20.77 29.41 18.32
N MET A 52 -19.98 29.92 17.38
CA MET A 52 -18.90 29.18 16.74
C MET A 52 -17.84 28.74 17.76
N VAL A 53 -17.42 29.63 18.65
CA VAL A 53 -16.45 29.33 19.73
C VAL A 53 -17.03 28.31 20.71
N ALA A 54 -18.31 28.44 21.10
CA ALA A 54 -18.98 27.50 21.99
C ALA A 54 -19.09 26.11 21.37
N ILE A 55 -19.48 26.01 20.10
CA ILE A 55 -19.48 24.74 19.34
C ILE A 55 -18.07 24.15 19.32
N LEU A 56 -17.05 24.95 18.97
CA LEU A 56 -15.67 24.48 18.95
C LEU A 56 -15.23 23.93 20.31
N LEU A 57 -15.58 24.58 21.42
CA LEU A 57 -15.22 24.15 22.77
C LEU A 57 -15.95 22.89 23.24
N VAL A 58 -17.21 22.72 22.82
CA VAL A 58 -18.02 21.54 23.16
C VAL A 58 -17.57 20.34 22.34
N VAL A 59 -17.23 20.53 21.07
CA VAL A 59 -16.88 19.48 20.13
C VAL A 59 -15.38 19.14 20.18
N SER A 60 -14.50 20.08 20.56
CA SER A 60 -13.03 19.88 20.60
C SER A 60 -12.57 18.63 21.35
N PRO A 61 -13.11 18.24 22.52
CA PRO A 61 -12.67 17.01 23.20
C PRO A 61 -12.96 15.75 22.40
N PHE A 62 -14.01 15.75 21.58
CA PHE A 62 -14.47 14.58 20.83
C PHE A 62 -13.68 14.36 19.54
N PHE A 63 -13.17 15.43 18.91
CA PHE A 63 -12.23 15.34 17.78
C PHE A 63 -11.02 14.46 18.10
N PHE A 64 -10.57 14.46 19.36
CA PHE A 64 -9.40 13.71 19.80
C PHE A 64 -9.69 12.28 20.28
N MET A 65 -10.97 11.86 20.37
CA MET A 65 -11.41 10.52 20.81
C MET A 65 -12.31 9.78 19.79
N PRO A 66 -11.91 9.65 18.52
CA PRO A 66 -12.82 9.19 17.48
C PRO A 66 -12.96 7.66 17.34
N GLU A 67 -12.22 6.88 18.14
CA GLU A 67 -12.35 5.40 18.15
C GLU A 67 -13.66 4.93 18.79
N MET A 68 -14.30 5.80 19.57
CA MET A 68 -15.57 5.54 20.23
C MET A 68 -16.71 6.06 19.34
N ARG A 69 -17.26 5.22 18.45
CA ARG A 69 -18.42 5.58 17.58
C ARG A 69 -19.54 6.31 18.32
N ILE A 70 -19.77 5.94 19.58
CA ILE A 70 -20.78 6.56 20.46
C ILE A 70 -20.44 8.03 20.75
N LEU A 71 -19.16 8.36 20.96
CA LEU A 71 -18.71 9.73 21.20
C LEU A 71 -18.79 10.59 19.93
N GLU A 72 -18.61 10.01 18.76
CA GLU A 72 -18.75 10.71 17.47
C GLU A 72 -20.22 11.14 17.25
N ILE A 73 -21.16 10.21 17.46
CA ILE A 73 -22.61 10.51 17.43
C ILE A 73 -22.98 11.56 18.48
N LEU A 74 -22.42 11.44 19.70
CA LEU A 74 -22.67 12.39 20.78
C LEU A 74 -22.13 13.79 20.47
N SER A 75 -20.97 13.86 19.82
CA SER A 75 -20.33 15.10 19.37
C SER A 75 -21.19 15.85 18.35
N ASP A 76 -21.68 15.15 17.33
CA ASP A 76 -22.58 15.73 16.34
C ASP A 76 -23.88 16.22 16.98
N THR A 77 -24.45 15.41 17.88
CA THR A 77 -25.66 15.79 18.63
C THR A 77 -25.44 17.03 19.50
N LEU A 78 -24.28 17.15 20.16
CA LEU A 78 -23.93 18.30 20.98
C LEU A 78 -23.67 19.56 20.13
N CYS A 79 -23.09 19.40 18.94
CA CYS A 79 -22.93 20.47 17.95
C CYS A 79 -24.30 21.06 17.57
N ASP A 80 -25.26 20.19 17.23
CA ASP A 80 -26.62 20.58 16.84
C ASP A 80 -27.37 21.28 17.97
N ILE A 81 -27.32 20.73 19.19
CA ILE A 81 -27.95 21.34 20.37
C ILE A 81 -27.36 22.72 20.66
N THR A 82 -26.04 22.85 20.60
CA THR A 82 -25.34 24.12 20.86
C THR A 82 -25.67 25.16 19.80
N GLY A 83 -25.65 24.77 18.52
CA GLY A 83 -26.06 25.63 17.41
C GLY A 83 -27.52 26.10 17.53
N ALA A 84 -28.43 25.19 17.88
CA ALA A 84 -29.84 25.50 18.08
C ALA A 84 -30.04 26.50 19.23
N LEU A 85 -29.32 26.37 20.35
CA LEU A 85 -29.39 27.31 21.48
C LEU A 85 -28.99 28.73 21.08
N PHE A 86 -27.89 28.90 20.33
CA PHE A 86 -27.45 30.22 19.86
C PHE A 86 -28.39 30.81 18.81
N LEU A 87 -28.98 29.97 17.96
CA LEU A 87 -30.00 30.39 17.01
C LEU A 87 -31.26 30.90 17.75
N CYS A 88 -31.73 30.18 18.77
CA CYS A 88 -32.83 30.61 19.63
C CYS A 88 -32.50 31.91 20.40
N MET A 89 -31.29 32.04 20.95
CA MET A 89 -30.85 33.28 21.61
C MET A 89 -30.83 34.47 20.66
N GLY A 90 -30.36 34.27 19.42
CA GLY A 90 -30.42 35.28 18.37
C GLY A 90 -31.86 35.73 18.13
N VAL A 91 -32.77 34.79 17.90
CA VAL A 91 -34.20 35.09 17.67
C VAL A 91 -34.83 35.84 18.85
N VAL A 92 -34.58 35.42 20.09
CA VAL A 92 -35.10 36.10 21.29
C VAL A 92 -34.52 37.51 21.45
N PHE A 93 -33.24 37.71 21.14
CA PHE A 93 -32.61 39.04 21.11
C PHE A 93 -33.28 39.94 20.07
N PHE A 94 -33.54 39.42 18.87
CA PHE A 94 -34.23 40.15 17.80
C PHE A 94 -35.66 40.54 18.17
N LEU A 95 -36.40 39.65 18.85
CA LEU A 95 -37.79 39.90 19.27
C LEU A 95 -37.90 40.93 20.41
N ASN A 96 -36.85 41.12 21.22
CA ASN A 96 -36.84 42.02 22.38
C ASN A 96 -35.96 43.27 22.20
N ASN A 97 -35.43 43.52 20.99
CA ASN A 97 -34.54 44.65 20.73
C ASN A 97 -35.21 46.00 21.05
N ASP A 98 -36.52 46.13 20.86
CA ASP A 98 -37.29 47.34 21.18
C ASP A 98 -37.45 47.58 22.70
N TYR A 99 -37.38 46.53 23.52
CA TYR A 99 -37.47 46.64 24.99
C TYR A 99 -36.17 47.17 25.62
N LEU A 100 -35.03 47.00 24.92
CA LEU A 100 -33.72 47.49 25.35
C LEU A 100 -33.42 48.93 24.90
N THR A 101 -34.18 49.45 23.93
CA THR A 101 -33.97 50.79 23.34
C THR A 101 -34.87 51.88 23.95
N GLY A 102 -35.78 51.55 24.86
CA GLY A 102 -36.47 52.52 25.71
C GLY A 102 -37.39 53.50 24.98
N THR A 103 -37.98 53.13 23.85
CA THR A 103 -39.00 53.93 23.16
C THR A 103 -40.39 53.58 23.66
N ASN A 104 -40.84 54.23 24.75
CA ASN A 104 -42.27 54.32 25.07
C ASN A 104 -42.84 55.61 24.44
N GLU A 105 -43.83 55.44 23.58
CA GLU A 105 -44.62 56.52 22.97
C GLU A 105 -45.41 57.29 24.05
N GLN A 106 -45.21 58.61 24.13
CA GLN A 106 -46.10 59.52 24.83
C GLN A 106 -47.32 59.84 23.95
N THR A 107 -48.54 59.62 24.45
CA THR A 107 -49.76 60.30 23.98
C THR A 107 -50.72 60.65 25.14
N LEU A 108 -50.98 61.96 25.26
CA LEU A 108 -52.19 62.68 25.72
C LEU A 108 -52.55 62.86 27.22
N ALA A 109 -52.41 64.14 27.64
CA ALA A 109 -53.37 65.03 28.32
C ALA A 109 -53.29 65.32 29.86
N GLU A 110 -52.94 66.59 30.13
CA GLU A 110 -53.41 67.59 31.14
C GLU A 110 -52.93 67.63 32.62
N ASP A 111 -52.05 68.62 32.85
CA ASP A 111 -51.82 69.60 33.95
C ASP A 111 -51.18 69.31 35.34
N PRO A 112 -50.39 70.28 35.91
CA PRO A 112 -49.42 70.13 37.03
C PRO A 112 -49.95 70.74 38.36
N PRO A 113 -49.21 70.96 39.49
CA PRO A 113 -47.75 70.81 39.78
C PRO A 113 -47.37 70.18 41.15
N GLN A 114 -46.10 69.77 41.32
CA GLN A 114 -45.14 70.31 42.32
C GLN A 114 -43.89 69.43 42.48
N ALA A 115 -42.76 70.12 42.68
CA ALA A 115 -41.40 69.61 42.73
C ALA A 115 -41.11 68.75 43.97
N ALA A 116 -40.34 67.66 43.79
CA ALA A 116 -39.15 67.34 44.59
C ALA A 116 -38.51 66.01 44.13
N GLU A 117 -37.20 66.08 43.92
CA GLU A 117 -36.19 65.03 44.14
C GLU A 117 -36.24 63.73 43.30
N THR A 118 -35.30 63.68 42.35
CA THR A 118 -34.77 62.45 41.75
C THR A 118 -33.98 61.64 42.79
N PRO A 119 -34.12 60.31 42.80
CA PRO A 119 -32.97 59.43 43.00
C PRO A 119 -32.65 58.69 41.70
N ALA A 120 -31.35 58.51 41.46
CA ALA A 120 -30.77 57.86 40.30
C ALA A 120 -31.29 56.41 40.11
N PRO A 121 -31.36 55.88 38.87
CA PRO A 121 -31.72 54.49 38.65
C PRO A 121 -30.60 53.59 39.19
N GLU A 122 -30.92 52.76 40.17
CA GLU A 122 -30.02 51.78 40.75
C GLU A 122 -29.47 50.82 39.68
N ALA A 123 -28.16 50.60 39.74
CA ALA A 123 -27.35 49.74 38.90
C ALA A 123 -27.65 48.24 39.08
N HIS A 124 -28.88 47.80 38.81
CA HIS A 124 -29.27 46.38 38.90
C HIS A 124 -28.98 45.56 37.62
N SER A 125 -28.59 46.21 36.52
CA SER A 125 -28.27 45.58 35.24
C SER A 125 -26.86 44.98 35.18
N SER A 126 -25.84 45.61 35.79
CA SER A 126 -24.43 45.19 35.59
C SER A 126 -24.09 43.83 36.22
N LYS A 127 -24.68 43.51 37.38
CA LYS A 127 -24.42 42.24 38.10
C LYS A 127 -24.91 41.00 37.34
N LYS A 128 -25.95 41.12 36.51
CA LYS A 128 -26.51 39.99 35.73
C LYS A 128 -25.65 39.69 34.51
N THR A 129 -25.17 40.73 33.84
CA THR A 129 -24.23 40.64 32.71
C THR A 129 -22.87 40.09 33.15
N GLU A 130 -22.38 40.52 34.32
CA GLU A 130 -21.14 40.04 34.93
C GLU A 130 -21.21 38.55 35.33
N ARG A 131 -22.35 38.09 35.87
CA ARG A 131 -22.61 36.67 36.14
C ARG A 131 -22.66 35.81 34.86
N SER A 132 -23.24 36.34 33.77
CA SER A 132 -23.29 35.64 32.48
C SER A 132 -21.90 35.47 31.85
N LEU A 133 -21.08 36.52 31.90
CA LEU A 133 -19.68 36.49 31.44
C LEU A 133 -18.82 35.53 32.28
N TRP A 134 -19.05 35.46 33.59
CA TRP A 134 -18.40 34.48 34.48
C TRP A 134 -18.80 33.04 34.13
N MET A 135 -20.09 32.77 33.90
CA MET A 135 -20.57 31.44 33.51
C MET A 135 -19.99 31.00 32.16
N LEU A 136 -19.93 31.91 31.18
CA LEU A 136 -19.29 31.63 29.88
C LEU A 136 -17.79 31.33 30.05
N SER A 137 -17.09 32.10 30.89
CA SER A 137 -15.66 31.87 31.17
C SER A 137 -15.42 30.51 31.82
N ILE A 138 -16.30 30.08 32.74
CA ILE A 138 -16.23 28.75 33.37
C ILE A 138 -16.43 27.64 32.33
N VAL A 139 -17.42 27.78 31.43
CA VAL A 139 -17.67 26.81 30.36
C VAL A 139 -16.47 26.70 29.41
N VAL A 140 -15.84 27.83 29.05
CA VAL A 140 -14.62 27.87 28.23
C VAL A 140 -13.48 27.16 28.94
N VAL A 141 -13.24 27.45 30.22
CA VAL A 141 -12.17 26.82 31.01
C VAL A 141 -12.40 25.32 31.16
N LEU A 142 -13.64 24.88 31.42
CA LEU A 142 -13.99 23.46 31.53
C LEU A 142 -13.85 22.74 30.19
N GLY A 143 -14.27 23.35 29.08
CA GLY A 143 -14.10 22.81 27.73
C GLY A 143 -12.62 22.66 27.33
N LEU A 144 -11.81 23.69 27.62
CA LEU A 144 -10.36 23.63 27.41
C LEU A 144 -9.70 22.59 28.31
N ALA A 145 -10.09 22.48 29.59
CA ALA A 145 -9.57 21.49 30.51
C ALA A 145 -9.96 20.05 30.10
N ALA A 146 -11.19 19.85 29.62
CA ALA A 146 -11.65 18.57 29.09
C ALA A 146 -10.90 18.19 27.81
N THR A 147 -10.68 19.15 26.91
CA THR A 147 -9.88 18.97 25.69
C THR A 147 -8.43 18.63 26.02
N LEU A 148 -7.81 19.36 26.94
CA LEU A 148 -6.45 19.10 27.40
C LEU A 148 -6.35 17.71 28.06
N THR A 149 -7.33 17.34 28.89
CA THR A 149 -7.39 16.02 29.54
C THR A 149 -7.55 14.91 28.50
N ALA A 150 -8.39 15.12 27.48
CA ALA A 150 -8.57 14.18 26.37
C ALA A 150 -7.25 13.99 25.60
N VAL A 151 -6.59 15.08 25.19
CA VAL A 151 -5.30 15.05 24.48
C VAL A 151 -4.21 14.37 25.32
N LEU A 152 -4.13 14.67 26.61
CA LEU A 152 -3.16 14.04 27.51
C LEU A 152 -3.43 12.55 27.72
N ARG A 153 -4.71 12.14 27.73
CA ARG A 153 -5.11 10.74 27.90
C ARG A 153 -4.89 9.94 26.62
N THR A 154 -5.28 10.48 25.46
CA THR A 154 -5.11 9.83 24.16
C THR A 154 -3.68 9.90 23.66
N GLY A 155 -2.87 10.81 24.18
CA GLY A 155 -1.43 10.86 23.95
C GLY A 155 -0.60 9.90 24.82
N ARG A 156 -1.24 9.05 25.65
CA ARG A 156 -0.52 7.96 26.33
C ARG A 156 -0.38 6.78 25.39
N ASP A 157 0.85 6.32 25.24
CA ASP A 157 1.14 5.10 24.50
C ASP A 157 0.68 3.86 25.30
N ILE A 158 0.47 2.76 24.59
CA ILE A 158 0.17 1.46 25.18
C ILE A 158 1.46 0.83 25.75
N PRO A 159 1.34 -0.19 26.63
CA PRO A 159 2.49 -1.03 26.99
C PRO A 159 3.11 -1.70 25.75
N ALA A 160 4.36 -2.14 25.88
CA ALA A 160 5.02 -2.88 24.80
C ALA A 160 4.16 -4.09 24.37
N PRO A 161 3.87 -4.26 23.07
CA PRO A 161 3.06 -5.36 22.60
C PRO A 161 3.84 -6.69 22.75
N ASP A 162 3.10 -7.78 22.96
CA ASP A 162 3.68 -9.13 22.81
C ASP A 162 3.94 -9.41 21.34
N VAL A 163 5.18 -9.76 21.02
CA VAL A 163 5.71 -10.01 19.67
C VAL A 163 6.58 -11.27 19.65
N SER A 164 6.44 -12.12 20.67
CA SER A 164 7.21 -13.35 20.82
C SER A 164 7.09 -14.29 19.61
N ASP A 165 5.93 -14.29 18.95
CA ASP A 165 5.63 -15.04 17.74
C ASP A 165 6.38 -14.52 16.49
N LEU A 166 6.83 -13.26 16.50
CA LEU A 166 7.54 -12.59 15.40
C LEU A 166 9.06 -12.60 15.58
N VAL A 167 9.58 -13.19 16.67
CA VAL A 167 11.03 -13.34 16.88
C VAL A 167 11.61 -14.33 15.87
N VAL A 168 12.78 -14.01 15.35
CA VAL A 168 13.54 -14.85 14.41
C VAL A 168 14.70 -15.48 15.15
N GLU A 169 14.76 -16.81 15.13
CA GLU A 169 15.94 -17.54 15.59
C GLU A 169 17.04 -17.45 14.52
N ARG A 170 18.24 -17.12 15.00
CA ARG A 170 19.47 -17.07 14.21
C ARG A 170 20.46 -18.05 14.83
N HIS A 171 21.06 -18.88 13.99
CA HIS A 171 22.09 -19.83 14.39
C HIS A 171 23.42 -19.38 13.79
N ASP A 172 24.45 -19.30 14.62
CA ASP A 172 25.80 -19.07 14.13
C ASP A 172 26.33 -20.39 13.57
N ILE A 173 26.76 -20.34 12.31
CA ILE A 173 27.37 -21.47 11.62
C ILE A 173 28.80 -21.11 11.20
N PRO A 174 29.74 -22.06 11.20
CA PRO A 174 31.09 -21.82 10.71
C PRO A 174 31.08 -21.30 9.27
N ALA A 175 32.01 -20.40 8.94
CA ALA A 175 32.10 -19.84 7.58
C ALA A 175 32.28 -20.91 6.48
N ALA A 176 32.92 -22.04 6.80
CA ALA A 176 33.09 -23.16 5.87
C ALA A 176 31.79 -23.92 5.54
N ASP A 177 30.78 -23.81 6.41
CA ASP A 177 29.46 -24.45 6.27
C ASP A 177 28.38 -23.45 5.84
N ASN A 178 28.74 -22.18 5.62
CA ASN A 178 27.84 -21.12 5.23
C ASN A 178 27.95 -20.81 3.74
N ALA A 179 26.86 -21.01 3.00
CA ALA A 179 26.81 -20.69 1.57
C ALA A 179 27.13 -19.21 1.29
N TYR A 180 26.76 -18.31 2.21
CA TYR A 180 27.02 -16.87 2.07
C TYR A 180 28.50 -16.58 1.85
N THR A 181 29.40 -17.28 2.55
CA THR A 181 30.84 -17.08 2.40
C THR A 181 31.29 -17.33 0.96
N TYR A 182 30.83 -18.42 0.37
CA TYR A 182 31.18 -18.77 -1.01
C TYR A 182 30.48 -17.87 -2.03
N PHE A 183 29.22 -17.50 -1.81
CA PHE A 183 28.47 -16.62 -2.69
C PHE A 183 29.04 -15.19 -2.69
N LEU A 184 29.48 -14.70 -1.54
CA LEU A 184 30.16 -13.41 -1.44
C LEU A 184 31.51 -13.43 -2.17
N SER A 185 32.31 -14.49 -1.99
CA SER A 185 33.55 -14.67 -2.75
C SER A 185 33.29 -14.75 -4.26
N ALA A 186 32.27 -15.49 -4.69
CA ALA A 186 31.89 -15.58 -6.10
C ALA A 186 31.49 -14.21 -6.67
N THR A 187 30.77 -13.40 -5.89
CA THR A 187 30.41 -12.02 -6.25
C THR A 187 31.63 -11.12 -6.39
N ASN A 188 32.63 -11.25 -5.52
CA ASN A 188 33.85 -10.45 -5.60
C ASN A 188 34.70 -10.80 -6.83
N ASP A 189 34.63 -12.06 -7.27
CA ASP A 189 35.32 -12.56 -8.46
C ASP A 189 34.50 -12.41 -9.75
N LEU A 190 33.25 -11.93 -9.67
CA LEU A 190 32.36 -11.79 -10.81
C LEU A 190 32.89 -10.75 -11.79
N TYR A 191 33.22 -11.18 -12.99
CA TYR A 191 33.53 -10.31 -14.11
C TYR A 191 32.25 -9.95 -14.87
N TRP A 192 31.97 -8.66 -15.03
CA TRP A 192 30.86 -8.19 -15.87
C TRP A 192 31.40 -7.45 -17.11
N PRO A 193 30.90 -7.74 -18.32
CA PRO A 193 31.43 -7.17 -19.56
C PRO A 193 31.14 -5.66 -19.67
N THR A 194 32.02 -4.93 -20.35
CA THR A 194 31.82 -3.50 -20.64
C THR A 194 30.58 -3.25 -21.48
N ASN A 195 30.27 -4.16 -22.41
CA ASN A 195 28.96 -4.17 -23.07
C ASN A 195 27.92 -4.72 -22.08
N SER A 196 27.24 -3.81 -21.37
CA SER A 196 26.30 -4.17 -20.31
C SER A 196 25.07 -4.94 -20.80
N THR A 197 24.73 -4.89 -22.09
CA THR A 197 23.57 -5.59 -22.64
C THR A 197 23.88 -7.01 -23.11
N LEU A 198 25.16 -7.38 -23.30
CA LEU A 198 25.58 -8.67 -23.87
C LEU A 198 24.83 -9.87 -23.29
N VAL A 199 24.74 -9.95 -21.96
CA VAL A 199 24.10 -11.07 -21.26
C VAL A 199 22.58 -11.01 -21.37
N ALA A 200 21.99 -9.81 -21.33
CA ALA A 200 20.54 -9.63 -21.46
C ALA A 200 20.10 -9.99 -22.89
N ASP A 201 20.75 -9.40 -23.90
CA ASP A 201 20.48 -9.67 -25.32
C ASP A 201 20.59 -11.17 -25.61
N TYR A 202 21.63 -11.84 -25.10
CA TYR A 202 21.79 -13.28 -25.28
C TYR A 202 20.66 -14.11 -24.64
N LEU A 203 20.24 -13.76 -23.43
CA LEU A 203 19.15 -14.45 -22.73
C LEU A 203 17.79 -14.18 -23.35
N ASP A 204 17.62 -13.02 -23.99
CA ASP A 204 16.43 -12.64 -24.76
C ASP A 204 16.41 -13.29 -26.16
N GLY A 205 17.42 -14.11 -26.50
CA GLY A 205 17.51 -14.82 -27.77
C GLY A 205 18.05 -13.99 -28.94
N GLU A 206 18.53 -12.78 -28.68
CA GLU A 206 19.15 -11.93 -29.69
C GLU A 206 20.51 -12.48 -30.11
N THR A 207 20.92 -12.18 -31.34
CA THR A 207 22.23 -12.59 -31.84
C THR A 207 23.33 -11.76 -31.20
N VAL A 208 24.25 -12.41 -30.50
CA VAL A 208 25.41 -11.78 -29.85
C VAL A 208 26.72 -12.26 -30.45
N ASP A 209 27.82 -11.52 -30.20
CA ASP A 209 29.16 -11.94 -30.58
C ASP A 209 29.59 -13.21 -29.81
N PRO A 210 29.81 -14.35 -30.50
CA PRO A 210 30.19 -15.60 -29.86
C PRO A 210 31.52 -15.53 -29.10
N GLU A 211 32.49 -14.74 -29.59
CA GLU A 211 33.80 -14.62 -28.95
C GLU A 211 33.70 -13.83 -27.63
N ALA A 212 32.91 -12.75 -27.64
CA ALA A 212 32.62 -11.98 -26.44
C ALA A 212 31.89 -12.81 -25.38
N LEU A 213 30.89 -13.62 -25.79
CA LEU A 213 30.18 -14.51 -24.87
C LEU A 213 31.10 -15.59 -24.30
N ALA A 214 31.89 -16.26 -25.14
CA ALA A 214 32.84 -17.28 -24.68
C ALA A 214 33.88 -16.70 -23.70
N THR A 215 34.38 -15.49 -23.98
CA THR A 215 35.30 -14.77 -23.08
C THR A 215 34.63 -14.43 -21.75
N PHE A 216 33.39 -13.95 -21.78
CA PHE A 216 32.62 -13.66 -20.57
C PHE A 216 32.43 -14.91 -19.69
N LEU A 217 32.08 -16.06 -20.29
CA LEU A 217 31.90 -17.32 -19.56
C LEU A 217 33.23 -17.83 -19.00
N SER A 218 34.30 -17.77 -19.79
CA SER A 218 35.66 -18.20 -19.41
C SER A 218 36.22 -17.37 -18.24
N ASN A 219 36.06 -16.04 -18.28
CA ASN A 219 36.49 -15.16 -17.19
C ASN A 219 35.76 -15.40 -15.86
N ASN A 220 34.62 -16.09 -15.89
CA ASN A 220 33.77 -16.33 -14.72
C ASN A 220 33.79 -17.80 -14.23
N GLU A 221 34.70 -18.63 -14.72
CA GLU A 221 34.80 -20.04 -14.31
C GLU A 221 34.99 -20.19 -12.79
N ASN A 222 35.86 -19.37 -12.19
CA ASN A 222 36.10 -19.41 -10.74
C ASN A 222 34.86 -19.01 -9.94
N ALA A 223 34.15 -17.96 -10.38
CA ALA A 223 32.92 -17.50 -9.75
C ALA A 223 31.84 -18.60 -9.75
N MET A 224 31.66 -19.29 -10.90
CA MET A 224 30.73 -20.42 -10.99
C MET A 224 31.14 -21.61 -10.12
N ALA A 225 32.44 -21.90 -10.00
CA ALA A 225 32.95 -22.96 -9.13
C ALA A 225 32.69 -22.66 -7.64
N LEU A 226 32.86 -21.40 -7.23
CA LEU A 226 32.55 -20.94 -5.87
C LEU A 226 31.05 -21.04 -5.59
N VAL A 227 30.17 -20.65 -6.52
CA VAL A 227 28.72 -20.85 -6.35
C VAL A 227 28.40 -22.33 -6.19
N ARG A 228 28.94 -23.21 -7.05
CA ARG A 228 28.75 -24.66 -6.94
C ARG A 228 29.13 -25.18 -5.55
N ARG A 229 30.31 -24.80 -5.05
CA ARG A 229 30.73 -25.14 -3.69
C ARG A 229 29.77 -24.61 -2.62
N GLY A 230 29.29 -23.37 -2.76
CA GLY A 230 28.30 -22.80 -1.85
C GLY A 230 26.97 -23.57 -1.84
N THR A 231 26.53 -24.11 -2.97
CA THR A 231 25.30 -24.92 -3.06
C THR A 231 25.38 -26.30 -2.39
N GLU A 232 26.57 -26.72 -1.97
CA GLU A 232 26.76 -27.92 -1.14
C GLU A 232 26.51 -27.65 0.35
N CYS A 233 26.47 -26.37 0.75
CA CYS A 233 26.13 -25.97 2.11
C CYS A 233 24.62 -26.09 2.35
N GLN A 234 24.22 -26.26 3.62
CA GLN A 234 22.79 -26.39 3.96
C GLN A 234 22.08 -25.05 4.15
N ARG A 235 22.83 -23.98 4.47
CA ARG A 235 22.27 -22.69 4.90
C ARG A 235 23.04 -21.54 4.25
N CYS A 236 22.34 -20.45 3.96
CA CYS A 236 22.91 -19.19 3.48
C CYS A 236 22.60 -18.06 4.46
N ILE A 237 23.39 -17.96 5.53
CA ILE A 237 23.15 -16.98 6.59
C ILE A 237 23.95 -15.71 6.31
N THR A 238 23.27 -14.66 5.88
CA THR A 238 23.87 -13.33 5.67
C THR A 238 24.06 -12.59 7.01
N PRO A 239 24.80 -11.47 7.03
CA PRO A 239 24.81 -10.56 8.17
C PRO A 239 23.39 -10.18 8.60
N GLU A 240 23.20 -10.00 9.89
CA GLU A 240 21.89 -9.66 10.46
C GLU A 240 21.47 -8.25 10.04
N PHE A 241 20.19 -8.09 9.68
CA PHE A 241 19.61 -6.79 9.38
C PHE A 241 19.04 -6.20 10.68
N THR A 242 19.50 -5.01 11.05
CA THR A 242 19.11 -4.31 12.30
C THR A 242 18.22 -3.10 12.06
N ASP A 243 18.38 -2.42 10.93
CA ASP A 243 17.69 -1.20 10.54
C ASP A 243 17.58 -1.09 9.01
N PHE A 244 16.77 -0.15 8.51
CA PHE A 244 16.56 0.07 7.08
C PHE A 244 17.75 0.70 6.34
N ASP A 245 18.67 1.34 7.05
CA ASP A 245 19.80 2.05 6.44
C ASP A 245 20.96 1.09 6.12
N MET A 246 20.91 -0.14 6.62
CA MET A 246 21.89 -1.18 6.33
C MET A 246 21.97 -1.48 4.83
N THR A 247 23.13 -1.20 4.25
CA THR A 247 23.40 -1.55 2.85
C THR A 247 23.63 -3.06 2.69
N SER A 248 23.06 -3.62 1.62
CA SER A 248 23.23 -5.02 1.24
C SER A 248 23.91 -5.14 -0.13
N PRO A 249 25.23 -4.83 -0.21
CA PRO A 249 25.93 -4.67 -1.49
C PRO A 249 26.01 -5.94 -2.34
N TYR A 250 25.72 -7.11 -1.76
CA TYR A 250 25.75 -8.41 -2.42
C TYR A 250 24.47 -8.74 -3.20
N LEU A 251 23.34 -8.07 -2.94
CA LEU A 251 22.05 -8.41 -3.57
C LEU A 251 22.05 -8.19 -5.09
N GLY A 252 22.49 -7.01 -5.55
CA GLY A 252 22.62 -6.70 -6.98
C GLY A 252 23.56 -7.67 -7.71
N PRO A 253 24.78 -7.91 -7.19
CA PRO A 253 25.68 -8.91 -7.75
C PRO A 253 25.13 -10.34 -7.78
N TRP A 254 24.27 -10.75 -6.85
CA TRP A 254 23.60 -12.06 -6.90
C TRP A 254 22.61 -12.19 -8.05
N ILE A 255 21.93 -11.10 -8.44
CA ILE A 255 21.13 -11.06 -9.67
C ILE A 255 22.02 -11.24 -10.90
N ASN A 256 23.19 -10.60 -10.92
CA ASN A 256 24.14 -10.78 -12.03
C ASN A 256 24.75 -12.20 -12.05
N MET A 257 24.99 -12.80 -10.88
CA MET A 257 25.40 -14.21 -10.77
C MET A 257 24.33 -15.15 -11.35
N SER A 258 23.06 -14.88 -11.03
CA SER A 258 21.92 -15.61 -11.60
C SER A 258 21.89 -15.51 -13.14
N ARG A 259 22.13 -14.31 -13.70
CA ARG A 259 22.22 -14.10 -15.15
C ARG A 259 23.39 -14.85 -15.79
N LEU A 260 24.54 -14.87 -15.14
CA LEU A 260 25.71 -15.65 -15.57
C LEU A 260 25.38 -17.16 -15.64
N LEU A 261 24.80 -17.73 -14.58
CA LEU A 261 24.44 -19.15 -14.54
C LEU A 261 23.38 -19.50 -15.60
N ALA A 262 22.43 -18.60 -15.83
CA ALA A 262 21.44 -18.75 -16.90
C ALA A 262 22.08 -18.73 -18.28
N ALA A 263 22.99 -17.78 -18.55
CA ALA A 263 23.70 -17.69 -19.81
C ALA A 263 24.57 -18.92 -20.06
N LYS A 264 25.26 -19.43 -19.03
CA LYS A 264 26.04 -20.68 -19.12
C LYS A 264 25.15 -21.88 -19.43
N THR A 265 23.98 -21.98 -18.79
CA THR A 265 23.00 -23.05 -19.03
C THR A 265 22.49 -23.00 -20.48
N ALA A 266 22.10 -21.82 -20.96
CA ALA A 266 21.66 -21.63 -22.34
C ALA A 266 22.75 -21.97 -23.35
N HIS A 267 23.99 -21.51 -23.11
CA HIS A 267 25.14 -21.79 -23.95
C HIS A 267 25.41 -23.28 -24.10
N ASP A 268 25.48 -24.01 -22.99
CA ASP A 268 25.75 -25.44 -23.02
C ASP A 268 24.61 -26.24 -23.66
N ARG A 269 23.36 -25.84 -23.42
CA ARG A 269 22.18 -26.44 -24.04
C ARG A 269 22.23 -26.30 -25.56
N LEU A 270 22.50 -25.09 -26.07
CA LEU A 270 22.59 -24.82 -27.51
C LEU A 270 23.79 -25.53 -28.16
N ALA A 271 24.86 -25.77 -27.40
CA ALA A 271 26.00 -26.58 -27.82
C ALA A 271 25.76 -28.11 -27.72
N GLY A 272 24.57 -28.56 -27.28
CA GLY A 272 24.25 -29.98 -27.08
C GLY A 272 24.95 -30.63 -25.88
N SER A 273 25.59 -29.84 -25.02
CA SER A 273 26.31 -30.30 -23.82
C SER A 273 25.37 -30.44 -22.63
N TYR A 274 24.35 -31.30 -22.76
CA TYR A 274 23.22 -31.38 -21.82
C TYR A 274 23.60 -31.67 -20.37
N THR A 275 24.61 -32.51 -20.11
CA THR A 275 25.07 -32.78 -18.74
C THR A 275 25.60 -31.51 -18.07
N SER A 276 26.45 -30.74 -18.75
CA SER A 276 27.00 -29.48 -18.23
C SER A 276 25.91 -28.42 -18.04
N ALA A 277 24.96 -28.34 -18.99
CA ALA A 277 23.82 -27.43 -18.90
C ALA A 277 22.93 -27.78 -17.69
N THR A 278 22.64 -29.06 -17.49
CA THR A 278 21.82 -29.56 -16.39
C THR A 278 22.49 -29.32 -15.04
N ASP A 279 23.78 -29.64 -14.92
CA ASP A 279 24.53 -29.42 -13.68
C ASP A 279 24.60 -27.92 -13.31
N THR A 280 24.70 -27.04 -14.31
CA THR A 280 24.67 -25.57 -14.11
C THR A 280 23.28 -25.10 -13.70
N CYS A 281 22.23 -25.57 -14.36
CA CYS A 281 20.85 -25.26 -14.01
C CYS A 281 20.49 -25.71 -12.59
N ILE A 282 20.91 -26.92 -12.19
CA ILE A 282 20.74 -27.44 -10.82
C ILE A 282 21.49 -26.57 -9.80
N THR A 283 22.72 -26.16 -10.12
CA THR A 283 23.49 -25.24 -9.28
C THR A 283 22.74 -23.92 -9.11
N HIS A 284 22.15 -23.39 -10.19
CA HIS A 284 21.37 -22.16 -10.16
C HIS A 284 20.09 -22.28 -9.33
N LEU A 285 19.33 -23.36 -9.51
CA LEU A 285 18.13 -23.66 -8.71
C LEU A 285 18.46 -23.71 -7.20
N LYS A 286 19.54 -24.41 -6.83
CA LYS A 286 19.99 -24.51 -5.43
C LYS A 286 20.50 -23.19 -4.87
N PHE A 287 21.24 -22.42 -5.67
CA PHE A 287 21.70 -21.08 -5.29
C PHE A 287 20.51 -20.18 -4.94
N ALA A 288 19.50 -20.15 -5.81
CA ALA A 288 18.32 -19.34 -5.60
C ALA A 288 17.45 -19.82 -4.43
N ASP A 289 17.32 -21.13 -4.25
CA ASP A 289 16.65 -21.73 -3.10
C ASP A 289 17.33 -21.32 -1.78
N LEU A 290 18.66 -21.44 -1.69
CA LEU A 290 19.45 -21.03 -0.51
C LEU A 290 19.22 -19.57 -0.12
N ILE A 291 19.16 -18.66 -1.10
CA ILE A 291 18.88 -17.24 -0.86
C ILE A 291 17.46 -17.03 -0.31
N GLN A 292 16.43 -17.56 -0.98
CA GLN A 292 15.05 -17.29 -0.56
C GLN A 292 14.75 -17.91 0.81
N GLY A 293 15.25 -19.11 1.08
CA GLY A 293 14.85 -19.84 2.27
C GLY A 293 15.54 -19.40 3.57
N ASP A 294 16.67 -18.67 3.47
CA ASP A 294 17.37 -18.07 4.63
C ASP A 294 17.34 -16.53 4.62
N ALA A 295 16.42 -15.94 3.86
CA ALA A 295 16.32 -14.50 3.67
C ALA A 295 16.25 -13.70 4.99
N GLU A 296 17.04 -12.64 5.06
CA GLU A 296 17.09 -11.65 6.16
C GLU A 296 16.21 -10.41 5.88
N GLY A 297 15.07 -10.60 5.20
CA GLY A 297 14.13 -9.53 4.87
C GLY A 297 13.39 -9.80 3.55
N ILE A 298 12.33 -9.02 3.27
CA ILE A 298 11.48 -9.23 2.09
C ILE A 298 12.26 -9.00 0.80
N ILE A 299 13.09 -7.95 0.72
CA ILE A 299 13.91 -7.66 -0.47
C ILE A 299 14.86 -8.84 -0.76
N HIS A 300 15.50 -9.36 0.28
CA HIS A 300 16.42 -10.48 0.17
C HIS A 300 15.69 -11.76 -0.31
N TYR A 301 14.49 -12.03 0.21
CA TYR A 301 13.62 -13.09 -0.29
C TYR A 301 13.27 -12.90 -1.77
N LEU A 302 12.88 -11.68 -2.17
CA LEU A 302 12.52 -11.36 -3.56
C LEU A 302 13.70 -11.52 -4.54
N VAL A 303 14.93 -11.25 -4.11
CA VAL A 303 16.14 -11.55 -4.90
C VAL A 303 16.28 -13.06 -5.15
N GLY A 304 16.04 -13.88 -4.13
CA GLY A 304 16.00 -15.35 -4.29
C GLY A 304 14.88 -15.79 -5.25
N ILE A 305 13.71 -15.18 -5.17
CA ILE A 305 12.59 -15.42 -6.09
C ILE A 305 12.96 -15.03 -7.53
N ALA A 306 13.59 -13.89 -7.75
CA ALA A 306 14.05 -13.46 -9.08
C ALA A 306 15.10 -14.43 -9.65
N ALA A 307 16.02 -14.91 -8.82
CA ALA A 307 16.99 -15.92 -9.23
C ALA A 307 16.34 -17.26 -9.58
N LEU A 308 15.32 -17.69 -8.81
CA LEU A 308 14.54 -18.88 -9.09
C LEU A 308 13.81 -18.77 -10.43
N ASP A 309 13.17 -17.63 -10.71
CA ASP A 309 12.42 -17.43 -11.96
C ASP A 309 13.29 -17.67 -13.20
N LEU A 310 14.50 -17.09 -13.19
CA LEU A 310 15.45 -17.23 -14.29
C LEU A 310 15.95 -18.68 -14.42
N SER A 311 16.22 -19.36 -13.30
CA SER A 311 16.64 -20.76 -13.30
C SER A 311 15.54 -21.71 -13.80
N LEU A 312 14.27 -21.44 -13.45
CA LEU A 312 13.11 -22.22 -13.91
C LEU A 312 12.83 -22.01 -15.40
N ALA A 313 13.06 -20.80 -15.93
CA ALA A 313 13.02 -20.57 -17.36
C ALA A 313 14.02 -21.46 -18.10
N GLN A 314 15.27 -21.50 -17.62
CA GLN A 314 16.30 -22.38 -18.21
C GLN A 314 15.97 -23.88 -18.04
N ALA A 315 15.36 -24.27 -16.92
CA ALA A 315 14.90 -25.65 -16.70
C ALA A 315 13.84 -26.07 -17.73
N ARG A 316 12.88 -25.19 -18.05
CA ARG A 316 11.86 -25.44 -19.09
C ARG A 316 12.46 -25.51 -20.48
N GLU A 317 13.40 -24.63 -20.80
CA GLU A 317 14.15 -24.64 -22.07
C GLU A 317 14.99 -25.92 -22.25
N LEU A 318 15.59 -26.41 -21.16
CA LEU A 318 16.29 -27.70 -21.16
C LEU A 318 15.34 -28.87 -21.36
N ALA A 319 14.17 -28.85 -20.69
CA ALA A 319 13.18 -29.90 -20.78
C ALA A 319 12.65 -30.10 -22.22
N GLN A 320 12.54 -29.00 -22.96
CA GLN A 320 12.07 -28.96 -24.34
C GLN A 320 13.18 -29.24 -25.38
N ALA A 321 14.45 -29.25 -24.97
CA ALA A 321 15.56 -29.31 -25.91
C ALA A 321 15.57 -30.63 -26.72
N PRO A 322 15.65 -30.57 -28.06
CA PRO A 322 15.70 -31.76 -28.89
C PRO A 322 16.90 -32.64 -28.55
N GLY A 323 16.68 -33.92 -28.20
CA GLY A 323 17.77 -34.84 -27.84
C GLY A 323 18.22 -34.78 -26.39
N MET A 324 17.50 -34.07 -25.52
CA MET A 324 17.72 -34.05 -24.07
C MET A 324 17.68 -35.48 -23.48
N PRO A 325 18.74 -35.97 -22.80
CA PRO A 325 18.77 -37.32 -22.24
C PRO A 325 17.85 -37.50 -21.03
N LEU A 326 17.12 -38.63 -20.98
CA LEU A 326 16.26 -39.00 -19.84
C LEU A 326 16.98 -38.95 -18.47
N PRO A 327 18.26 -39.39 -18.32
CA PRO A 327 18.94 -39.28 -17.03
C PRO A 327 19.13 -37.84 -16.55
N GLU A 328 19.36 -36.89 -17.47
CA GLU A 328 19.52 -35.48 -17.13
C GLU A 328 18.17 -34.83 -16.75
N LEU A 329 17.09 -35.19 -17.45
CA LEU A 329 15.73 -34.78 -17.06
C LEU A 329 15.35 -35.32 -15.68
N LYS A 330 15.76 -36.55 -15.37
CA LYS A 330 15.53 -37.12 -14.03
C LYS A 330 16.26 -36.31 -12.96
N LYS A 331 17.54 -35.94 -13.15
CA LYS A 331 18.27 -35.08 -12.19
C LYS A 331 17.56 -33.74 -11.99
N LEU A 332 17.05 -33.14 -13.08
CA LEU A 332 16.31 -31.89 -13.02
C LEU A 332 14.99 -32.05 -12.25
N SER A 333 14.22 -33.11 -12.53
CA SER A 333 12.98 -33.44 -11.82
C SER A 333 13.23 -33.66 -10.32
N ASP A 334 14.22 -34.49 -9.96
CA ASP A 334 14.62 -34.76 -8.58
C ASP A 334 15.01 -33.45 -7.86
N THR A 335 15.73 -32.55 -8.54
CA THR A 335 16.14 -31.25 -7.97
C THR A 335 14.93 -30.34 -7.74
N LEU A 336 14.03 -30.22 -8.71
CA LEU A 336 12.81 -29.42 -8.60
C LEU A 336 11.90 -29.93 -7.47
N ALA A 337 11.82 -31.24 -7.27
CA ALA A 337 11.09 -31.85 -6.17
C ALA A 337 11.73 -31.59 -4.80
N SER A 338 13.05 -31.39 -4.76
CA SER A 338 13.82 -31.13 -3.53
C SER A 338 13.85 -29.66 -3.09
N LEU A 339 13.32 -28.73 -3.90
CA LEU A 339 13.26 -27.30 -3.53
C LEU A 339 12.44 -27.11 -2.26
N ARG A 340 12.87 -26.19 -1.39
CA ARG A 340 12.15 -25.93 -0.14
C ARG A 340 10.83 -25.20 -0.41
N PRO A 341 9.79 -25.44 0.41
CA PRO A 341 8.59 -24.63 0.38
C PRO A 341 8.91 -23.14 0.56
N LEU A 342 8.47 -22.31 -0.39
CA LEU A 342 8.75 -20.86 -0.36
C LEU A 342 8.13 -20.17 0.86
N THR A 343 7.05 -20.73 1.41
CA THR A 343 6.42 -20.31 2.66
C THR A 343 7.41 -20.21 3.82
N ILE A 344 8.41 -21.10 3.91
CA ILE A 344 9.39 -21.08 5.01
C ILE A 344 10.26 -19.82 4.93
N GLY A 345 10.83 -19.55 3.75
CA GLY A 345 11.64 -18.36 3.50
C GLY A 345 10.84 -17.07 3.65
N PHE A 346 9.60 -17.07 3.15
CA PHE A 346 8.69 -15.94 3.24
C PHE A 346 8.33 -15.57 4.68
N ILE A 347 7.95 -16.55 5.52
CA ILE A 347 7.63 -16.30 6.92
C ILE A 347 8.85 -15.77 7.67
N ARG A 348 10.04 -16.35 7.41
CA ARG A 348 11.29 -15.85 7.99
C ARG A 348 11.52 -14.39 7.60
N ALA A 349 11.44 -14.07 6.30
CA ALA A 349 11.63 -12.72 5.78
C ALA A 349 10.66 -11.72 6.40
N ALA A 350 9.37 -12.05 6.50
CA ALA A 350 8.36 -11.20 7.12
C ALA A 350 8.66 -10.90 8.60
N LYS A 351 9.13 -11.90 9.36
CA LYS A 351 9.54 -11.72 10.76
C LYS A 351 10.79 -10.83 10.89
N VAL A 352 11.79 -11.01 10.02
CA VAL A 352 12.97 -10.14 10.01
C VAL A 352 12.59 -8.70 9.66
N GLU A 353 11.71 -8.52 8.67
CA GLU A 353 11.21 -7.20 8.27
C GLU A 353 10.47 -6.49 9.42
N TYR A 354 9.66 -7.23 10.19
CA TYR A 354 9.03 -6.70 11.39
C TYR A 354 10.07 -6.25 12.43
N LYS A 355 11.10 -7.08 12.67
CA LYS A 355 12.18 -6.74 13.62
C LYS A 355 12.88 -5.43 13.21
N VAL A 356 13.26 -5.31 11.94
CA VAL A 356 13.86 -4.09 11.38
C VAL A 356 12.92 -2.89 11.56
N THR A 357 11.64 -3.07 11.24
CA THR A 357 10.61 -2.05 11.42
C THR A 357 10.45 -1.60 12.88
N ALA A 358 10.40 -2.55 13.81
CA ALA A 358 10.28 -2.27 15.23
C ALA A 358 11.51 -1.51 15.77
N ASN A 359 12.72 -1.90 15.34
CA ASN A 359 13.95 -1.20 15.69
C ASN A 359 13.95 0.24 15.14
N THR A 360 13.52 0.43 13.90
CA THR A 360 13.39 1.76 13.29
C THR A 360 12.36 2.63 14.03
N ILE A 361 11.21 2.09 14.43
CA ILE A 361 10.23 2.79 15.27
C ILE A 361 10.83 3.18 16.63
N ASP A 362 11.62 2.31 17.24
CA ASP A 362 12.29 2.58 18.52
C ASP A 362 13.39 3.65 18.37
N ASN A 363 14.14 3.63 17.26
CA ASN A 363 15.14 4.65 16.95
C ASN A 363 14.47 6.02 16.73
N PHE A 364 13.36 6.07 15.98
CA PHE A 364 12.55 7.30 15.85
C PHE A 364 12.06 7.83 17.20
N GLY A 365 11.72 6.94 18.14
CA GLY A 365 11.31 7.31 19.49
C GLY A 365 12.44 7.86 20.37
N LYS A 366 13.69 7.41 20.17
CA LYS A 366 14.86 7.78 20.97
C LYS A 366 15.60 9.00 20.46
N GLU A 367 15.88 9.02 19.16
CA GLU A 367 16.73 10.02 18.51
C GLU A 367 15.92 11.24 18.01
N GLY A 368 14.60 11.10 17.99
CA GLY A 368 13.69 12.06 17.38
C GLY A 368 13.65 11.89 15.86
N LEU A 369 12.60 12.42 15.22
CA LEU A 369 12.56 12.50 13.76
C LEU A 369 13.43 13.65 13.29
N SER A 370 14.41 13.37 12.43
CA SER A 370 15.06 14.41 11.64
C SER A 370 14.02 14.97 10.65
N MET A 371 13.99 16.29 10.54
CA MET A 371 12.95 17.00 9.79
C MET A 371 13.10 16.80 8.28
N ASP A 372 14.30 16.50 7.80
CA ASP A 372 14.58 16.23 6.38
C ASP A 372 13.94 14.90 5.94
N ASP A 373 13.90 13.89 6.83
CA ASP A 373 13.32 12.57 6.56
C ASP A 373 11.79 12.61 6.45
N LEU A 374 11.14 13.52 7.19
CA LEU A 374 9.69 13.74 7.16
C LEU A 374 9.25 14.79 6.12
N ALA A 375 10.07 15.81 5.86
CA ALA A 375 9.78 16.88 4.90
C ALA A 375 9.81 16.40 3.45
N GLY A 376 10.71 15.45 3.12
CA GLY A 376 10.72 14.79 1.81
C GLY A 376 9.40 14.06 1.48
N ILE A 377 8.61 13.72 2.51
CA ILE A 377 7.35 12.97 2.41
C ILE A 377 6.13 13.89 2.43
N SER A 378 6.17 14.98 3.21
CA SER A 378 5.02 15.87 3.42
C SER A 378 4.96 17.06 2.46
N GLY A 379 6.09 17.47 1.85
CA GLY A 379 6.17 18.60 0.92
C GLY A 379 5.96 19.98 1.54
N ASP A 380 5.89 20.11 2.87
CA ASP A 380 5.78 21.40 3.56
C ASP A 380 6.50 21.37 4.92
N GLU A 381 7.63 22.06 4.99
CA GLU A 381 8.52 22.14 6.17
C GLU A 381 7.90 22.91 7.36
N SER A 382 6.80 23.66 7.15
CA SER A 382 6.35 24.71 8.07
C SER A 382 5.53 24.24 9.29
N LEU A 383 5.12 22.97 9.35
CA LEU A 383 4.11 22.49 10.31
C LEU A 383 4.66 21.77 11.56
N LEU A 384 5.96 21.52 11.69
CA LEU A 384 6.51 20.68 12.77
C LEU A 384 7.68 21.33 13.54
N PRO A 385 7.68 21.29 14.89
CA PRO A 385 8.68 22.00 15.71
C PRO A 385 10.05 21.29 15.71
N GLN A 386 11.08 21.96 15.19
CA GLN A 386 12.46 21.45 15.11
C GLN A 386 13.08 21.14 16.49
N GLY A 387 13.79 20.02 16.61
CA GLY A 387 14.64 19.68 17.76
C GLY A 387 13.93 19.41 19.09
N LYS A 388 12.61 19.13 19.08
CA LYS A 388 11.81 18.85 20.28
C LYS A 388 11.29 17.41 20.25
N PRO A 389 11.13 16.76 21.43
CA PRO A 389 10.51 15.44 21.51
C PRO A 389 9.10 15.50 20.92
N ILE A 390 8.78 14.51 20.10
CA ILE A 390 7.49 14.43 19.43
C ILE A 390 6.40 14.26 20.50
N PRO A 391 5.32 15.05 20.47
CA PRO A 391 4.22 14.88 21.41
C PRO A 391 3.64 13.45 21.34
N GLY A 392 3.42 12.80 22.49
CA GLY A 392 2.84 11.45 22.55
C GLY A 392 1.44 11.32 21.94
N PHE A 393 0.76 12.46 21.75
CA PHE A 393 -0.46 12.52 20.95
C PHE A 393 -0.20 12.19 19.47
N LEU A 394 0.88 12.72 18.88
CA LEU A 394 1.22 12.55 17.47
C LEU A 394 1.98 11.25 17.19
N PHE A 395 2.76 10.74 18.15
CA PHE A 395 3.54 9.51 17.97
C PHE A 395 3.49 8.60 19.20
N GLN A 396 3.10 7.35 18.96
CA GLN A 396 2.92 6.30 19.97
C GLN A 396 3.68 5.06 19.48
N PRO A 397 4.97 4.91 19.84
CA PRO A 397 5.83 3.84 19.34
C PRO A 397 5.25 2.43 19.53
N ASN A 398 4.76 2.09 20.72
CA ASN A 398 4.23 0.75 20.99
C ASN A 398 2.93 0.49 20.25
N ARG A 399 2.05 1.50 20.16
CA ARG A 399 0.84 1.39 19.33
C ARG A 399 1.18 1.18 17.86
N THR A 400 2.19 1.89 17.36
CA THR A 400 2.69 1.72 16.00
C THR A 400 3.24 0.31 15.80
N LYS A 401 4.13 -0.16 16.68
CA LYS A 401 4.67 -1.53 16.63
C LYS A 401 3.59 -2.61 16.66
N LEU A 402 2.51 -2.42 17.42
CA LEU A 402 1.38 -3.34 17.44
C LEU A 402 0.63 -3.38 16.11
N THR A 403 0.40 -2.22 15.49
CA THR A 403 -0.22 -2.14 14.15
C THR A 403 0.61 -2.92 13.13
N PHE A 404 1.92 -2.67 13.08
CA PHE A 404 2.82 -3.40 12.19
C PHE A 404 2.88 -4.89 12.52
N ALA A 405 2.92 -5.28 13.80
CA ALA A 405 2.91 -6.68 14.20
C ALA A 405 1.67 -7.42 13.65
N ASN A 406 0.50 -6.79 13.74
CA ASN A 406 -0.75 -7.38 13.23
C ASN A 406 -0.74 -7.53 11.71
N LEU A 407 -0.16 -6.57 10.98
CA LEU A 407 0.04 -6.66 9.54
C LEU A 407 0.94 -7.85 9.18
N TYR A 408 2.13 -7.95 9.78
CA TYR A 408 3.02 -9.08 9.50
C TYR A 408 2.43 -10.43 9.94
N ARG A 409 1.67 -10.49 11.04
CA ARG A 409 0.93 -11.71 11.43
C ARG A 409 -0.07 -12.13 10.36
N GLN A 410 -0.79 -11.19 9.78
CA GLN A 410 -1.73 -11.49 8.70
C GLN A 410 -1.00 -11.99 7.46
N MET A 411 0.09 -11.34 7.06
CA MET A 411 0.95 -11.78 5.96
C MET A 411 1.46 -13.21 6.19
N ILE A 412 1.92 -13.52 7.40
CA ILE A 412 2.37 -14.86 7.80
C ILE A 412 1.21 -15.88 7.77
N SER A 413 0.02 -15.49 8.22
CA SER A 413 -1.16 -16.37 8.23
C SER A 413 -1.69 -16.69 6.83
N ASN A 414 -1.50 -15.79 5.85
CA ASN A 414 -1.84 -16.01 4.45
C ASN A 414 -0.78 -16.84 3.72
N ALA A 415 0.48 -16.84 4.19
CA ALA A 415 1.59 -17.49 3.50
C ALA A 415 1.40 -18.99 3.14
N PRO A 416 0.71 -19.83 3.93
CA PRO A 416 0.45 -21.23 3.58
C PRO A 416 -0.82 -21.45 2.74
N LEU A 417 -1.65 -20.42 2.52
CA LEU A 417 -2.94 -20.55 1.83
C LEU A 417 -2.80 -20.48 0.31
N SER A 418 -3.81 -20.99 -0.41
CA SER A 418 -3.96 -20.70 -1.84
C SER A 418 -4.35 -19.23 -2.05
N TYR A 419 -4.05 -18.66 -3.23
CA TYR A 419 -4.32 -17.24 -3.50
C TYR A 419 -5.80 -16.87 -3.30
N ALA A 420 -6.73 -17.72 -3.73
CA ALA A 420 -8.17 -17.52 -3.59
C ALA A 420 -8.67 -17.53 -2.13
N GLU A 421 -7.93 -18.15 -1.21
CA GLU A 421 -8.25 -18.20 0.22
C GLU A 421 -7.61 -17.06 1.02
N MET A 422 -6.70 -16.29 0.43
CA MET A 422 -6.00 -15.22 1.12
C MET A 422 -6.95 -14.06 1.43
N THR A 423 -6.81 -13.52 2.64
CA THR A 423 -7.48 -12.27 3.02
C THR A 423 -6.47 -11.13 2.91
N LEU A 424 -6.52 -10.42 1.79
CA LEU A 424 -5.65 -9.27 1.52
C LEU A 424 -6.17 -8.05 2.32
N TYR A 425 -5.26 -7.40 3.04
CA TYR A 425 -5.59 -6.29 3.94
C TYR A 425 -5.43 -4.98 3.21
N ASP A 426 -6.54 -4.27 3.03
CA ASP A 426 -6.51 -2.89 2.57
C ASP A 426 -6.01 -1.97 3.69
N ALA A 427 -4.69 -1.80 3.72
CA ALA A 427 -4.05 -0.97 4.72
C ALA A 427 -4.29 0.52 4.51
N GLU A 428 -4.53 0.97 3.28
CA GLU A 428 -4.87 2.36 3.02
C GLU A 428 -6.20 2.70 3.68
N GLN A 429 -7.21 1.85 3.50
CA GLN A 429 -8.50 1.99 4.16
C GLN A 429 -8.39 1.82 5.68
N ALA A 430 -7.66 0.81 6.15
CA ALA A 430 -7.61 0.53 7.58
C ALA A 430 -6.83 1.57 8.38
N LEU A 431 -5.83 2.20 7.77
CA LEU A 431 -5.05 3.28 8.37
C LEU A 431 -5.58 4.66 8.00
N ARG A 432 -6.60 4.72 7.13
CA ARG A 432 -7.28 5.93 6.66
C ARG A 432 -6.32 6.96 6.05
N LEU A 433 -5.46 6.46 5.16
CA LEU A 433 -4.48 7.29 4.45
C LEU A 433 -5.14 8.18 3.38
N ASP A 434 -6.41 7.91 3.07
CA ASP A 434 -7.28 8.66 2.17
C ASP A 434 -7.90 9.92 2.81
N GLU A 435 -7.81 10.10 4.13
CA GLU A 435 -8.33 11.27 4.83
C GLU A 435 -7.56 12.57 4.49
N ASN A 436 -8.27 13.69 4.38
CA ASN A 436 -7.65 15.01 4.23
C ASN A 436 -6.61 15.27 5.34
N ARG A 437 -5.44 15.82 4.96
CA ARG A 437 -4.24 16.01 5.81
C ARG A 437 -4.53 16.53 7.22
N TRP A 438 -5.38 17.55 7.37
CA TRP A 438 -5.70 18.12 8.68
C TRP A 438 -6.41 17.13 9.61
N ARG A 439 -7.27 16.25 9.08
CA ARG A 439 -7.94 15.20 9.87
C ARG A 439 -6.95 14.12 10.27
N ALA A 440 -6.05 13.74 9.36
CA ALA A 440 -5.02 12.76 9.64
C ALA A 440 -4.12 13.18 10.82
N PHE A 441 -3.69 14.45 10.88
CA PHE A 441 -2.88 14.99 11.98
C PHE A 441 -3.66 15.28 13.28
N ALA A 442 -4.98 15.51 13.19
CA ALA A 442 -5.82 15.71 14.38
C ALA A 442 -6.10 14.41 15.15
N ARG A 443 -5.69 13.27 14.61
CA ARG A 443 -5.92 11.94 15.18
C ARG A 443 -4.69 11.45 15.96
N PRO A 444 -4.89 10.69 17.05
CA PRO A 444 -3.78 10.12 17.80
C PRO A 444 -2.87 9.26 16.90
N ASN A 445 -1.58 9.22 17.24
CA ASN A 445 -0.57 8.46 16.50
C ASN A 445 -0.53 8.74 14.98
N ALA A 446 -0.72 10.00 14.58
CA ALA A 446 -0.65 10.41 13.18
C ALA A 446 0.69 10.05 12.51
N ILE A 447 1.81 10.25 13.22
CA ILE A 447 3.14 9.92 12.71
C ILE A 447 3.29 8.41 12.54
N GLY A 448 2.80 7.60 13.50
CA GLY A 448 2.83 6.14 13.36
C GLY A 448 2.04 5.62 12.15
N ARG A 449 0.95 6.29 11.77
CA ARG A 449 0.21 5.98 10.53
C ARG A 449 0.95 6.42 9.27
N LEU A 450 1.64 7.56 9.30
CA LEU A 450 2.50 7.99 8.17
C LEU A 450 3.67 7.02 7.97
N LEU A 451 4.26 6.50 9.05
CA LEU A 451 5.33 5.50 8.95
C LEU A 451 4.88 4.24 8.20
N TYR A 452 3.60 3.88 8.20
CA TYR A 452 3.12 2.79 7.38
C TYR A 452 3.32 3.05 5.88
N ALA A 453 2.92 4.23 5.40
CA ALA A 453 3.08 4.58 3.98
C ALA A 453 4.57 4.60 3.56
N LEU A 454 5.46 4.91 4.51
CA LEU A 454 6.90 4.93 4.29
C LEU A 454 7.52 3.52 4.29
N LEU A 455 7.20 2.71 5.30
CA LEU A 455 7.88 1.44 5.55
C LEU A 455 7.21 0.25 4.85
N MET A 456 5.95 0.39 4.40
CA MET A 456 5.18 -0.70 3.78
C MET A 456 4.37 -0.26 2.55
N PRO A 457 4.96 0.42 1.55
CA PRO A 457 4.23 0.94 0.39
C PRO A 457 3.64 -0.16 -0.54
N ALA A 458 3.99 -1.44 -0.34
CA ALA A 458 3.55 -2.54 -1.19
C ALA A 458 3.31 -3.85 -0.41
N PHE A 459 2.48 -3.80 0.64
CA PHE A 459 2.27 -4.92 1.56
C PHE A 459 1.80 -6.25 0.90
N GLU A 460 0.95 -6.19 -0.11
CA GLU A 460 0.34 -7.40 -0.70
C GLU A 460 1.21 -8.05 -1.77
N LYS A 461 2.04 -7.26 -2.47
CA LYS A 461 2.82 -7.73 -3.62
C LYS A 461 3.74 -8.92 -3.28
N PRO A 462 4.42 -8.98 -2.12
CA PRO A 462 5.25 -10.13 -1.77
C PRO A 462 4.50 -11.48 -1.75
N LEU A 463 3.24 -11.50 -1.29
CA LEU A 463 2.41 -12.72 -1.29
C LEU A 463 2.06 -13.16 -2.72
N GLU A 464 1.62 -12.22 -3.56
CA GLU A 464 1.36 -12.49 -4.98
C GLU A 464 2.63 -13.00 -5.69
N ARG A 465 3.79 -12.37 -5.41
CA ARG A 465 5.10 -12.79 -5.92
C ARG A 465 5.45 -14.23 -5.48
N LYS A 466 5.10 -14.65 -4.26
CA LYS A 466 5.24 -16.03 -3.77
C LYS A 466 4.35 -17.00 -4.55
N CYS A 467 3.04 -16.73 -4.63
CA CYS A 467 2.08 -17.63 -5.31
C CYS A 467 2.46 -17.84 -6.78
N ARG A 468 2.85 -16.76 -7.46
CA ARG A 468 3.39 -16.85 -8.81
C ARG A 468 4.58 -17.81 -8.91
N MET A 469 5.51 -17.71 -7.97
CA MET A 469 6.72 -18.55 -7.99
C MET A 469 6.40 -20.01 -7.68
N GLU A 470 5.52 -20.30 -6.73
CA GLU A 470 5.03 -21.66 -6.48
C GLU A 470 4.35 -22.24 -7.72
N CYS A 471 3.55 -21.43 -8.43
CA CYS A 471 2.90 -21.84 -9.67
C CYS A 471 3.95 -22.16 -10.74
N ASN A 472 4.99 -21.34 -10.85
CA ASN A 472 6.10 -21.57 -11.78
C ASN A 472 6.88 -22.85 -11.46
N ILE A 473 7.15 -23.14 -10.19
CA ILE A 473 7.81 -24.38 -9.76
C ILE A 473 6.95 -25.59 -10.11
N ALA A 474 5.66 -25.55 -9.73
CA ALA A 474 4.70 -26.62 -10.00
C ALA A 474 4.53 -26.89 -11.51
N ALA A 475 4.36 -25.84 -12.31
CA ALA A 475 4.25 -25.96 -13.76
C ALA A 475 5.54 -26.50 -14.39
N THR A 476 6.72 -26.07 -13.91
CA THR A 476 8.00 -26.57 -14.42
C THR A 476 8.20 -28.04 -14.09
N ARG A 477 7.79 -28.51 -12.90
CA ARG A 477 7.78 -29.94 -12.56
C ARG A 477 6.90 -30.74 -13.52
N LEU A 478 5.68 -30.28 -13.75
CA LEU A 478 4.75 -30.93 -14.69
C LEU A 478 5.32 -30.97 -16.11
N LEU A 479 5.88 -29.87 -16.62
CA LEU A 479 6.51 -29.83 -17.94
C LEU A 479 7.68 -30.80 -18.06
N VAL A 480 8.59 -30.83 -17.09
CA VAL A 480 9.71 -31.80 -17.08
C VAL A 480 9.17 -33.23 -17.09
N GLY A 481 8.12 -33.53 -16.33
CA GLY A 481 7.46 -34.83 -16.33
C GLY A 481 6.84 -35.18 -17.69
N ILE A 482 6.09 -34.26 -18.30
CA ILE A 482 5.47 -34.41 -19.63
C ILE A 482 6.51 -34.67 -20.71
N HIS A 483 7.61 -33.91 -20.73
CA HIS A 483 8.68 -34.10 -21.70
C HIS A 483 9.41 -35.42 -21.49
N SER A 484 9.64 -35.83 -20.24
CA SER A 484 10.23 -37.13 -19.92
C SER A 484 9.35 -38.28 -20.41
N TYR A 485 8.04 -38.20 -20.17
CA TYR A 485 7.06 -39.16 -20.69
C TYR A 485 7.11 -39.22 -22.21
N ARG A 486 7.05 -38.08 -22.89
CA ARG A 486 7.08 -37.99 -24.37
C ARG A 486 8.35 -38.59 -24.97
N ILE A 487 9.50 -38.36 -24.37
CA ILE A 487 10.77 -38.94 -24.83
C ILE A 487 10.76 -40.47 -24.66
N SER A 488 10.13 -40.98 -23.61
CA SER A 488 10.06 -42.43 -23.34
C SER A 488 9.03 -43.17 -24.20
N THR A 489 7.87 -42.58 -24.48
CA THR A 489 6.73 -43.24 -25.15
C THR A 489 6.50 -42.77 -26.58
N GLY A 490 7.06 -41.62 -26.97
CA GLY A 490 6.83 -40.96 -28.25
C GLY A 490 5.53 -40.15 -28.33
N GLN A 491 4.73 -40.09 -27.25
CA GLN A 491 3.42 -39.41 -27.23
C GLN A 491 3.29 -38.52 -25.98
N LEU A 492 2.42 -37.51 -26.04
CA LEU A 492 2.04 -36.77 -24.83
C LEU A 492 1.19 -37.66 -23.91
N PRO A 493 1.27 -37.50 -22.58
CA PRO A 493 0.41 -38.24 -21.67
C PRO A 493 -1.06 -37.83 -21.88
N GLU A 494 -2.00 -38.76 -21.68
CA GLU A 494 -3.43 -38.42 -21.75
C GLU A 494 -3.89 -37.59 -20.55
N ASN A 495 -3.25 -37.78 -19.39
CA ASN A 495 -3.53 -37.11 -18.12
C ASN A 495 -2.29 -37.13 -17.21
N PHE A 496 -2.34 -36.45 -16.07
CA PHE A 496 -1.19 -36.36 -15.16
C PHE A 496 -0.91 -37.66 -14.39
N GLU A 497 -1.89 -38.55 -14.24
CA GLU A 497 -1.71 -39.83 -13.56
C GLU A 497 -0.69 -40.71 -14.29
N ALA A 498 -0.57 -40.57 -15.61
CA ALA A 498 0.45 -41.25 -16.40
C ALA A 498 1.90 -40.83 -16.07
N LEU A 499 2.10 -39.71 -15.35
CA LEU A 499 3.41 -39.23 -14.95
C LEU A 499 3.91 -39.86 -13.65
N VAL A 500 3.01 -40.45 -12.85
CA VAL A 500 3.31 -40.99 -11.51
C VAL A 500 3.36 -42.53 -11.57
N PRO A 501 4.33 -43.20 -10.92
CA PRO A 501 5.43 -42.64 -10.13
C PRO A 501 6.74 -42.40 -10.93
N ASP A 502 6.76 -42.73 -12.23
CA ASP A 502 8.00 -42.88 -12.99
C ASP A 502 8.69 -41.54 -13.33
N PHE A 503 7.92 -40.47 -13.51
CA PHE A 503 8.43 -39.14 -13.89
C PHE A 503 8.19 -38.07 -12.83
N LEU A 504 7.19 -38.27 -11.97
CA LEU A 504 6.85 -37.42 -10.83
C LEU A 504 6.54 -38.27 -9.59
N ASP A 505 6.93 -37.75 -8.43
CA ASP A 505 6.60 -38.29 -7.11
C ASP A 505 5.11 -38.08 -6.77
N THR A 506 4.60 -36.88 -7.05
CA THR A 506 3.21 -36.48 -6.82
C THR A 506 2.80 -35.42 -7.85
N ILE A 507 1.50 -35.29 -8.12
CA ILE A 507 0.96 -34.26 -9.01
C ILE A 507 0.85 -32.95 -8.21
N PRO A 508 1.58 -31.88 -8.59
CA PRO A 508 1.46 -30.58 -7.94
C PRO A 508 0.07 -29.95 -8.12
N THR A 509 -0.42 -29.25 -7.10
CA THR A 509 -1.63 -28.43 -7.16
C THR A 509 -1.33 -27.01 -7.64
N ASP A 510 -2.33 -26.36 -8.21
CA ASP A 510 -2.35 -24.94 -8.57
C ASP A 510 -2.40 -24.07 -7.31
N PRO A 511 -1.39 -23.22 -7.04
CA PRO A 511 -1.38 -22.37 -5.85
C PRO A 511 -2.44 -21.26 -5.85
N TYR A 512 -3.10 -21.01 -6.98
CA TYR A 512 -4.14 -19.99 -7.05
C TYR A 512 -5.46 -20.45 -6.45
N ASP A 513 -5.88 -21.69 -6.68
CA ASP A 513 -7.18 -22.21 -6.21
C ASP A 513 -7.10 -23.55 -5.46
N GLY A 514 -5.91 -24.11 -5.29
CA GLY A 514 -5.66 -25.37 -4.59
C GLY A 514 -6.11 -26.62 -5.36
N GLN A 515 -6.61 -26.48 -6.59
CA GLN A 515 -7.03 -27.61 -7.43
C GLN A 515 -5.87 -28.16 -8.27
N PRO A 516 -6.00 -29.33 -8.94
CA PRO A 516 -5.01 -29.74 -9.93
C PRO A 516 -4.82 -28.70 -11.04
N PHE A 517 -3.61 -28.59 -11.58
CA PHE A 517 -3.38 -27.81 -12.79
C PHE A 517 -4.28 -28.26 -13.95
N ARG A 518 -4.48 -27.37 -14.93
CA ARG A 518 -5.31 -27.68 -16.09
C ARG A 518 -4.42 -28.07 -17.25
N TYR A 519 -4.80 -29.13 -17.94
CA TYR A 519 -4.03 -29.72 -19.02
C TYR A 519 -4.90 -29.94 -20.25
N ASN A 520 -4.41 -29.47 -21.39
CA ASN A 520 -5.04 -29.73 -22.68
C ASN A 520 -3.96 -30.24 -23.66
N PRO A 521 -3.88 -31.56 -23.89
CA PRO A 521 -2.91 -32.15 -24.81
C PRO A 521 -3.17 -31.76 -26.27
N GLU A 522 -4.41 -31.50 -26.67
CA GLU A 522 -4.76 -31.10 -28.05
C GLU A 522 -4.25 -29.70 -28.38
N LYS A 523 -4.32 -28.78 -27.41
CA LYS A 523 -3.76 -27.42 -27.51
C LYS A 523 -2.28 -27.35 -27.13
N CYS A 524 -1.67 -28.45 -26.69
CA CYS A 524 -0.32 -28.48 -26.11
C CYS A 524 -0.10 -27.43 -25.00
N ILE A 525 -1.07 -27.28 -24.09
CA ILE A 525 -0.98 -26.30 -22.99
C ILE A 525 -1.19 -26.94 -21.61
N LEU A 526 -0.50 -26.35 -20.65
CA LEU A 526 -0.66 -26.49 -19.21
C LEU A 526 -0.99 -25.11 -18.66
N TYR A 527 -1.98 -24.95 -17.78
CA TYR A 527 -2.30 -23.63 -17.23
C TYR A 527 -2.82 -23.67 -15.78
N SER A 528 -2.62 -22.54 -15.12
CA SER A 528 -3.23 -22.18 -13.84
C SER A 528 -4.32 -21.14 -14.08
N VAL A 529 -5.35 -21.13 -13.22
CA VAL A 529 -6.49 -20.18 -13.31
C VAL A 529 -6.11 -18.74 -12.99
N GLY A 530 -4.88 -18.48 -12.57
CA GLY A 530 -4.37 -17.13 -12.37
C GLY A 530 -5.10 -16.32 -11.29
N LYS A 531 -4.87 -15.01 -11.30
CA LYS A 531 -5.25 -14.11 -10.20
C LYS A 531 -6.74 -13.78 -10.12
N ASP A 532 -7.50 -14.00 -11.21
CA ASP A 532 -8.94 -13.78 -11.21
C ASP A 532 -9.73 -14.99 -10.67
N GLY A 533 -9.05 -16.13 -10.52
CA GLY A 533 -9.58 -17.38 -9.98
C GLY A 533 -10.61 -18.06 -10.89
N LYS A 534 -10.68 -17.68 -12.18
CA LYS A 534 -11.67 -18.19 -13.13
C LYS A 534 -11.00 -18.99 -14.22
N ASP A 535 -11.33 -20.28 -14.28
CA ASP A 535 -10.93 -21.13 -15.41
C ASP A 535 -11.52 -20.60 -16.72
N SER A 536 -10.64 -20.05 -17.57
CA SER A 536 -10.99 -19.49 -18.87
C SER A 536 -10.52 -20.39 -20.02
N GLY A 537 -10.25 -21.67 -19.76
CA GLY A 537 -9.93 -22.68 -20.77
C GLY A 537 -8.55 -22.53 -21.41
N GLY A 538 -7.62 -21.87 -20.72
CA GLY A 538 -6.28 -21.53 -21.18
C GLY A 538 -6.24 -20.23 -21.99
N SER A 539 -7.04 -19.24 -21.59
CA SER A 539 -7.12 -17.94 -22.26
C SER A 539 -5.92 -17.05 -21.94
N THR A 540 -5.32 -16.45 -22.98
CA THR A 540 -4.20 -15.50 -22.87
C THR A 540 -4.65 -14.04 -23.02
N VAL A 541 -5.93 -13.75 -22.80
CA VAL A 541 -6.46 -12.38 -22.82
C VAL A 541 -5.97 -11.65 -21.58
N LEU A 542 -5.46 -10.42 -21.74
CA LEU A 542 -5.03 -9.59 -20.62
C LEU A 542 -6.22 -9.12 -19.79
N LEU A 543 -6.06 -9.16 -18.47
CA LEU A 543 -7.00 -8.60 -17.53
C LEU A 543 -7.08 -7.07 -17.70
N ALA A 544 -8.27 -6.52 -17.45
CA ALA A 544 -8.53 -5.10 -17.63
C ALA A 544 -7.56 -4.23 -16.81
N GLY A 545 -6.90 -3.27 -17.46
CA GLY A 545 -5.94 -2.36 -16.83
C GLY A 545 -4.47 -2.83 -16.85
N GLU A 546 -4.18 -4.03 -17.38
CA GLU A 546 -2.82 -4.61 -17.41
C GLU A 546 -2.12 -4.52 -18.78
N GLU A 547 -2.67 -3.72 -19.70
CA GLU A 547 -2.28 -3.64 -21.12
C GLU A 547 -0.82 -3.20 -21.34
N THR A 548 -0.22 -2.52 -20.38
CA THR A 548 1.13 -1.94 -20.46
C THR A 548 2.21 -2.78 -19.77
N ALA A 549 1.86 -3.97 -19.26
CA ALA A 549 2.80 -4.80 -18.52
C ALA A 549 3.98 -5.28 -19.39
N PRO A 550 5.21 -5.34 -18.84
CA PRO A 550 6.37 -5.92 -19.52
C PRO A 550 6.10 -7.35 -19.98
N ILE A 551 6.68 -7.77 -21.12
CA ILE A 551 6.41 -9.07 -21.77
C ILE A 551 6.54 -10.25 -20.79
N HIS A 552 7.61 -10.27 -19.99
CA HIS A 552 7.87 -11.33 -19.00
C HIS A 552 6.84 -11.37 -17.84
N GLN A 553 6.04 -10.33 -17.66
CA GLN A 553 4.96 -10.28 -16.66
C GLN A 553 3.58 -10.57 -17.28
N LYS A 554 3.45 -10.54 -18.60
CA LYS A 554 2.15 -10.65 -19.28
C LYS A 554 1.40 -11.93 -18.94
N ARG A 555 2.08 -13.08 -18.81
CA ARG A 555 1.44 -14.36 -18.41
C ARG A 555 0.61 -14.22 -17.14
N TRP A 556 1.10 -13.47 -16.17
CA TRP A 556 0.50 -13.33 -14.83
C TRP A 556 -0.60 -12.28 -14.76
N ASN A 557 -0.76 -11.56 -15.86
CA ASN A 557 -1.77 -10.56 -16.07
C ASN A 557 -2.83 -11.01 -17.09
N MET A 558 -2.79 -12.28 -17.50
CA MET A 558 -3.83 -12.90 -18.33
C MET A 558 -4.92 -13.52 -17.46
N GLU A 559 -6.07 -13.83 -18.07
CA GLU A 559 -7.14 -14.62 -17.47
C GLU A 559 -6.58 -15.96 -16.92
N ASP A 560 -5.87 -16.73 -17.74
CA ASP A 560 -5.14 -17.92 -17.30
C ASP A 560 -3.63 -17.76 -17.44
N ALA A 561 -2.86 -18.29 -16.48
CA ALA A 561 -1.41 -18.37 -16.57
C ALA A 561 -0.99 -19.57 -17.41
N VAL A 562 -0.86 -19.37 -18.73
CA VAL A 562 -0.60 -20.44 -19.70
C VAL A 562 0.89 -20.75 -19.89
N PHE A 563 1.22 -22.03 -19.83
CA PHE A 563 2.50 -22.64 -20.16
C PHE A 563 2.35 -23.52 -21.40
N LYS A 564 3.07 -23.19 -22.47
CA LYS A 564 3.09 -24.01 -23.70
C LYS A 564 4.02 -25.20 -23.51
N ILE A 565 3.63 -26.34 -24.08
CA ILE A 565 4.42 -27.58 -24.06
C ILE A 565 5.33 -27.65 -25.28
N ASP A 566 4.95 -27.02 -26.39
CA ASP A 566 5.74 -26.94 -27.62
C ASP A 566 5.96 -25.48 -28.03
N GLN A 567 7.20 -25.13 -28.45
CA GLN A 567 7.62 -23.75 -28.77
C GLN A 567 7.02 -23.15 -30.06
N GLU A 568 6.47 -23.95 -30.98
CA GLU A 568 5.96 -23.44 -32.27
C GLU A 568 4.88 -22.36 -32.11
N ALA A 569 4.20 -22.28 -30.97
CA ALA A 569 3.19 -21.27 -30.71
C ALA A 569 3.72 -19.96 -30.08
N GLU A 570 4.98 -19.85 -29.63
CA GLU A 570 5.48 -18.62 -28.98
C GLU A 570 5.70 -17.47 -29.99
N GLN A 571 6.14 -17.79 -31.21
CA GLN A 571 6.37 -16.82 -32.30
C GLN A 571 5.09 -16.12 -32.81
N GLU A 572 3.90 -16.72 -32.66
CA GLU A 572 2.64 -16.06 -33.03
C GLU A 572 2.27 -14.92 -32.08
N SER A 573 2.74 -14.94 -30.83
CA SER A 573 2.51 -13.85 -29.87
C SER A 573 3.53 -12.70 -29.98
N GLU A 574 4.71 -12.98 -30.55
CA GLU A 574 5.78 -12.00 -30.76
C GLU A 574 5.55 -11.09 -31.97
N ASN A 575 4.70 -11.50 -32.92
CA ASN A 575 4.48 -10.79 -34.19
C ASN A 575 3.41 -9.67 -34.15
N THR A 576 3.06 -9.15 -32.96
CA THR A 576 2.18 -7.97 -32.87
C THR A 576 2.97 -6.71 -33.24
N PRO A 577 2.50 -5.82 -34.14
CA PRO A 577 3.31 -4.72 -34.67
C PRO A 577 3.80 -3.76 -33.57
N ARG A 578 5.11 -3.49 -33.51
CA ARG A 578 5.72 -2.48 -32.63
C ARG A 578 5.20 -1.09 -33.02
N GLN A 579 4.40 -0.46 -32.16
CA GLN A 579 4.12 0.98 -32.25
C GLN A 579 5.34 1.78 -31.77
N PRO A 580 5.65 2.94 -32.39
CA PRO A 580 6.79 3.76 -32.01
C PRO A 580 6.56 4.40 -30.62
N PRO A 581 7.63 4.63 -29.84
CA PRO A 581 7.50 5.17 -28.49
C PRO A 581 7.02 6.63 -28.52
N HIS A 582 5.89 6.88 -27.87
CA HIS A 582 5.40 8.24 -27.60
C HIS A 582 6.05 8.79 -26.31
N SER A 583 6.67 9.97 -26.45
CA SER A 583 6.94 11.07 -25.51
C SER A 583 7.43 10.80 -24.07
N PRO A 584 8.38 11.62 -23.55
CA PRO A 584 9.03 11.39 -22.26
C PRO A 584 8.07 11.52 -21.06
N LEU A 585 8.23 10.61 -20.10
CA LEU A 585 7.54 10.55 -18.82
C LEU A 585 7.76 11.80 -17.97
N SER A 586 6.75 12.15 -17.17
CA SER A 586 6.79 13.33 -16.29
C SER A 586 7.83 13.19 -15.17
N PRO A 587 8.39 14.29 -14.63
CA PRO A 587 9.44 14.27 -13.60
C PRO A 587 9.08 13.44 -12.34
N ASN A 588 7.80 13.39 -11.96
CA ASN A 588 7.34 12.64 -10.78
C ASN A 588 7.37 11.12 -10.99
N GLN A 589 7.21 10.63 -12.22
CA GLN A 589 7.32 9.19 -12.53
C GLN A 589 8.78 8.71 -12.51
N ASN A 590 9.74 9.59 -12.83
CA ASN A 590 11.17 9.29 -12.72
C ASN A 590 11.64 9.16 -11.26
N GLN A 591 10.97 9.80 -10.30
CA GLN A 591 11.32 9.72 -8.88
C GLN A 591 10.80 8.44 -8.23
N ALA A 592 9.58 8.02 -8.57
CA ALA A 592 9.05 6.70 -8.19
C ALA A 592 9.86 5.56 -8.82
N LEU A 593 10.30 5.71 -10.08
CA LEU A 593 11.18 4.73 -10.72
C LEU A 593 12.55 4.67 -10.03
N LYS A 594 13.19 5.81 -9.73
CA LYS A 594 14.48 5.86 -9.01
C LYS A 594 14.42 5.20 -7.63
N ILE A 595 13.32 5.36 -6.88
CA ILE A 595 13.15 4.69 -5.58
C ILE A 595 12.93 3.19 -5.77
N SER A 596 12.16 2.78 -6.79
CA SER A 596 11.95 1.35 -7.10
C SER A 596 13.20 0.65 -7.66
N THR A 597 14.11 1.36 -8.34
CA THR A 597 15.39 0.83 -8.87
C THR A 597 16.53 0.88 -7.84
N GLN A 598 16.32 1.52 -6.69
CA GLN A 598 17.22 1.40 -5.53
C GLN A 598 16.79 0.27 -4.57
N LEU A 599 15.60 -0.30 -4.77
CA LEU A 599 15.03 -1.39 -3.96
C LEU A 599 14.75 -2.68 -4.77
N LEU A 600 15.29 -2.77 -5.99
CA LEU A 600 15.40 -3.96 -6.84
C LEU A 600 16.85 -4.07 -7.32
#